data_AF-A0A2N6NRH0-F1
#
_entry.id   AF-A0A2N6NRH0-F1
#
_cell.length_a   1.000
_cell.length_b   1.000
_cell.length_c   1.000
_cell.angle_alpha   90.00
_cell.angle_beta   90.00
_cell.angle_gamma   90.00
#
_symmetry.space_group_name_H-M   'P 1'
#
loop_
_entity.id
_entity.type
_entity.pdbx_description
1 polymer ?
#
loop_
_entity_poly.entity_id
_entity_poly.type
_entity_poly.pdbx_seq_one_letter_code
_entity_poly.pdbx_strand_id
1 'polypeptide(L)' 'MCLADIGIITYQWTEDRMVPIANSTTHQCANWNKLDDWTKKRSVDMMKPGWLIHPTKGYAYKDQDHHH' A
#
# COMPACT_ATOMS: atom_id res chain seq x y z
N MET A 1 8.90 9.32 15.81
CA MET A 1 8.80 9.61 14.36
C MET A 1 7.33 9.86 14.05
N CYS A 2 6.99 10.97 13.39
CA CYS A 2 5.67 11.62 13.47
C CYS A 2 4.82 11.59 12.19
N LEU A 3 5.13 10.66 11.29
CA LEU A 3 4.43 10.47 10.03
C LEU A 3 3.79 9.08 9.99
N ALA A 4 3.23 8.63 11.12
CA ALA A 4 2.53 7.35 11.17
C ALA A 4 1.05 7.58 10.88
N ASP A 5 0.56 6.92 9.83
CA ASP A 5 -0.84 6.86 9.47
C ASP A 5 -1.47 5.60 10.06
N ILE A 6 -2.10 5.71 11.25
CA ILE A 6 -2.68 4.56 11.98
C ILE A 6 -4.19 4.39 11.64
N GLY A 7 -4.72 5.20 10.74
CA GLY A 7 -6.10 5.12 10.28
C GLY A 7 -6.31 4.17 9.10
N ILE A 8 -7.58 3.97 8.72
CA ILE A 8 -7.93 3.30 7.46
C ILE A 8 -7.60 4.26 6.32
N ILE A 9 -6.65 3.85 5.47
CA ILE A 9 -6.34 4.51 4.20
C ILE A 9 -7.07 3.79 3.08
N THR A 10 -7.87 4.53 2.32
CA THR A 10 -8.48 4.02 1.10
C THR A 10 -7.59 4.29 -0.10
N TYR A 11 -7.61 3.34 -1.04
CA TYR A 11 -6.91 3.44 -2.31
C TYR A 11 -7.93 3.56 -3.44
N GLN A 12 -7.63 4.41 -4.43
CA GLN A 12 -8.49 4.59 -5.60
C GLN A 12 -7.69 4.60 -6.90
N TRP A 13 -8.29 4.08 -7.96
CA TRP A 13 -7.74 4.12 -9.30
C TRP A 13 -7.93 5.51 -9.91
N THR A 14 -6.96 5.94 -10.71
CA THR A 14 -7.06 7.16 -11.54
C THR A 14 -6.72 6.83 -12.98
N GLU A 15 -7.32 7.54 -13.93
CA GLU A 15 -7.15 7.27 -15.36
C GLU A 15 -5.71 7.40 -15.83
N ASP A 16 -4.89 8.18 -15.15
CA ASP A 16 -3.49 8.44 -15.48
C ASP A 16 -2.52 7.40 -14.91
N ARG A 17 -2.90 6.62 -13.88
CA ARG A 17 -1.97 5.73 -13.16
C ARG A 17 -2.29 4.24 -13.29
N MET A 18 -1.25 3.41 -13.17
CA MET A 18 -1.35 1.94 -13.15
C MET A 18 -1.48 1.37 -11.74
N VAL A 19 -1.12 2.16 -10.73
CA VAL A 19 -1.10 1.84 -9.30
C VAL A 19 -2.05 2.81 -8.63
N PRO A 20 -2.88 2.37 -7.65
CA PRO A 20 -3.88 3.25 -7.07
C PRO A 20 -3.21 4.29 -6.19
N ILE A 21 -3.86 5.45 -6.04
CA ILE A 21 -3.41 6.51 -5.14
C ILE A 21 -4.03 6.30 -3.76
N ALA A 22 -3.23 6.55 -2.72
CA ALA A 22 -3.66 6.51 -1.33
C ALA A 22 -4.27 7.85 -0.92
N ASN A 23 -5.36 7.82 -0.16
CA ASN A 23 -5.79 8.99 0.61
C ASN A 23 -4.92 9.12 1.87
N SER A 24 -4.46 10.33 2.17
CA SER A 24 -3.64 10.57 3.37
C SER A 24 -4.52 10.73 4.60
N THR A 25 -4.08 10.17 5.74
CA THR A 25 -4.63 10.51 7.05
C THR A 25 -3.80 11.62 7.68
N THR A 26 -4.32 12.27 8.73
CA THR A 26 -3.55 13.27 9.47
C THR A 26 -2.36 12.58 10.14
N HIS A 27 -1.15 13.04 9.82
CA HIS A 27 0.07 12.53 10.43
C HIS A 27 0.06 12.68 11.95
N GLN A 28 0.37 11.59 12.66
CA GLN A 28 0.49 11.59 14.11
C GLN A 28 1.85 11.04 14.58
N CYS A 29 2.31 11.54 15.73
CA CYS A 29 3.44 10.96 16.44
C CYS A 29 3.03 9.63 17.07
N ALA A 30 3.80 8.58 16.77
CA ALA A 30 3.53 7.24 17.26
C ALA A 30 4.80 6.50 17.67
N ASN A 31 4.60 5.44 18.47
CA ASN A 31 5.67 4.49 18.81
C ASN A 31 5.87 3.52 17.66
N TRP A 32 6.97 3.69 16.92
CA TRP A 32 7.27 2.91 15.73
C TRP A 32 7.52 1.44 15.98
N ASN A 33 8.20 1.09 17.09
CA ASN A 33 8.47 -0.32 17.40
C ASN A 33 7.16 -1.09 17.60
N LYS A 34 6.21 -0.49 18.32
CA LYS A 34 4.89 -1.10 18.51
C LYS A 34 4.11 -1.22 17.20
N LEU A 35 4.21 -0.23 16.32
CA LEU A 35 3.54 -0.27 15.02
C LEU A 35 4.15 -1.32 14.10
N ASP A 36 5.47 -1.34 13.95
CA ASP A 36 6.20 -2.30 13.11
C ASP A 36 5.95 -3.75 13.54
N ASP A 37 6.01 -4.04 14.85
CA ASP A 37 5.69 -5.38 15.39
C ASP A 37 4.23 -5.78 15.13
N TRP A 38 3.32 -4.82 15.14
CA TRP A 38 1.89 -5.06 14.89
C TRP A 38 1.60 -5.28 13.40
N THR A 39 2.21 -4.47 12.51
CA THR A 39 2.00 -4.51 11.06
C THR A 39 2.66 -5.73 10.44
N LYS A 40 3.86 -6.13 10.85
CA LYS A 40 4.54 -7.35 10.34
C LYS A 40 3.70 -8.63 10.48
N LYS A 41 2.83 -8.69 11.49
CA LYS A 41 1.94 -9.84 11.75
C LYS A 41 0.63 -9.79 10.95
N ARG A 42 0.34 -8.67 10.29
CA ARG A 42 -0.97 -8.34 9.69
C ARG A 42 -0.87 -7.72 8.31
N SER A 43 0.34 -7.58 7.76
CA SER A 43 0.55 -7.10 6.42
C SER A 43 0.22 -8.19 5.42
N VAL A 44 -0.30 -7.76 4.28
CA VAL A 44 -0.46 -8.58 3.09
C VAL A 44 0.51 -8.07 2.04
N ASP A 45 1.06 -8.98 1.23
CA ASP A 45 1.89 -8.59 0.09
C ASP A 45 0.98 -8.05 -1.03
N MET A 46 0.85 -6.74 -1.09
CA MET A 46 0.05 -6.05 -2.10
C MET A 46 0.70 -6.11 -3.50
N MET A 47 1.97 -6.47 -3.59
CA MET A 47 2.72 -6.65 -4.85
C MET A 47 2.48 -8.03 -5.45
N LYS A 48 1.80 -8.93 -4.72
CA LYS A 48 1.49 -10.27 -5.19
C LYS A 48 0.74 -10.20 -6.53
N PRO A 49 1.20 -10.94 -7.56
CA PRO A 49 0.55 -10.94 -8.86
C PRO A 49 -0.94 -11.26 -8.75
N GLY A 50 -1.75 -10.47 -9.46
CA GLY A 50 -3.20 -10.61 -9.50
C GLY A 50 -3.99 -10.02 -8.33
N TRP A 51 -3.33 -9.46 -7.30
CA TRP A 51 -4.05 -8.78 -6.21
C TRP A 51 -4.50 -7.37 -6.60
N LEU A 52 -3.67 -6.64 -7.33
CA LEU A 52 -3.99 -5.32 -7.86
C LEU A 52 -4.13 -5.37 -9.38
N ILE A 53 -5.37 -5.34 -9.85
CA ILE A 53 -5.73 -5.32 -11.28
C ILE A 53 -6.50 -4.03 -11.54
N HIS A 54 -5.90 -3.14 -12.34
CA HIS A 54 -6.55 -1.92 -12.79
C HIS A 54 -7.70 -2.29 -13.76
N PRO A 55 -8.92 -1.74 -13.59
CA PRO A 55 -10.09 -2.12 -14.40
C PRO A 55 -9.88 -2.04 -15.92
N THR A 56 -9.18 -1.01 -16.39
CA THR A 56 -8.92 -0.78 -17.83
C THR A 56 -7.50 -1.08 -18.30
N LYS A 57 -6.51 -1.15 -17.40
CA LYS A 57 -5.09 -1.27 -17.77
C LYS A 57 -4.47 -2.61 -17.38
N GLY A 58 -5.22 -3.47 -16.67
CA GLY A 58 -4.78 -4.79 -16.26
C GLY A 58 -3.88 -4.78 -15.03
N TYR A 59 -3.03 -5.80 -14.91
CA TYR A 59 -2.17 -6.01 -13.73
C TYR A 59 -1.28 -4.81 -13.41
N ALA A 60 -1.34 -4.33 -12.16
CA ALA A 60 -0.46 -3.27 -11.67
C ALA A 60 0.99 -3.74 -11.59
N TYR A 61 1.20 -5.03 -11.23
CA TYR A 61 2.51 -5.67 -11.17
C TYR A 61 2.46 -6.94 -12.03
N LYS A 62 3.19 -6.91 -13.15
CA LYS A 62 3.35 -8.04 -14.06
C LYS A 62 4.70 -8.67 -13.74
N ASP A 63 4.64 -9.93 -13.31
CA ASP A 63 5.80 -10.80 -13.06
C ASP A 63 6.71 -10.36 -11.90
N GLN A 64 7.06 -11.29 -11.00
CA GLN A 64 7.88 -11.03 -9.80
C GLN A 64 9.39 -10.93 -10.12
N ASP A 65 9.80 -10.76 -11.38
CA ASP A 65 11.18 -11.04 -11.81
C ASP A 65 12.17 -9.87 -11.70
N HIS A 66 11.78 -8.71 -11.20
CA HIS A 66 12.73 -7.64 -10.95
C HIS A 66 12.43 -6.97 -9.63
N HIS A 67 13.13 -7.36 -8.56
CA HIS A 67 13.84 -6.48 -7.61
C HIS A 67 14.68 -7.35 -6.66
N HIS A 68 15.96 -7.53 -7.01
CA HIS A 68 17.05 -7.76 -6.06
C HIS A 68 17.28 -6.47 -5.26
#